data_AF-A0A6P0UNT2-F1
#
_entry.id   AF-A0A6P0UNT2-F1
#
_cell.length_a   1.000
_cell.length_b   1.000
_cell.length_c   1.000
_cell.angle_alpha   90.00
_cell.angle_beta   90.00
_cell.angle_gamma   90.00
#
_symmetry.space_group_name_H-M   'P 1'
#
loop_
_entity.id
_entity.type
_entity.pdbx_description
1 polymer ?
#
loop_
_entity_poly.entity_id
_entity_poly.type
_entity_poly.pdbx_seq_one_letter_code
_entity_poly.pdbx_strand_id
1 'polypeptide(L)'
;MEILQKILIGFVALEHLYFLVLEMFLWTKPYGRRAFGLQKDFAESTKVLAANQGLYNGFLAAGLIWSLLETNIAFAQALQYFFLACVIIAGIYGAYSTKKARLFYVQSVPAIIALAVILMN
;
A
#
# COMPACT_ATOMS: atom_id res chain seq x y z
N MET A 1 -5.53 23.09 -0.34
CA MET A 1 -6.05 21.70 -0.22
C MET A 1 -5.09 20.80 0.58
N GLU A 2 -4.22 21.38 1.40
CA GLU A 2 -3.12 20.67 2.06
C GLU A 2 -3.58 19.61 3.09
N ILE A 3 -4.57 19.93 3.92
CA ILE A 3 -5.11 18.98 4.91
C ILE A 3 -5.68 17.74 4.20
N LEU A 4 -6.40 17.93 3.10
CA LEU A 4 -6.96 16.83 2.32
C LEU A 4 -5.87 15.94 1.71
N GLN A 5 -4.81 16.52 1.16
CA GLN A 5 -3.65 15.76 0.66
C GLN A 5 -3.04 14.90 1.76
N LYS A 6 -2.76 15.50 2.92
CA LYS A 6 -2.18 14.80 4.07
C LYS A 6 -3.06 13.66 4.54
N ILE A 7 -4.39 13.84 4.58
CA ILE A 7 -5.35 12.79 4.92
C ILE A 7 -5.30 11.65 3.91
N LEU A 8 -5.31 11.95 2.61
CA LEU A 8 -5.31 10.93 1.55
C LEU A 8 -4.00 10.15 1.51
N ILE A 9 -2.85 10.82 1.61
CA ILE A 9 -1.54 10.17 1.70
C ILE A 9 -1.45 9.30 2.96
N GLY A 10 -1.92 9.83 4.09
CA GLY A 10 -1.97 9.10 5.36
C GLY A 10 -2.86 7.85 5.27
N PHE A 11 -3.98 7.95 4.57
CA PHE A 11 -4.86 6.80 4.30
C PHE A 11 -4.14 5.71 3.50
N VAL A 12 -3.45 6.06 2.41
CA VAL A 12 -2.67 5.10 1.61
C VAL A 12 -1.56 4.47 2.46
N ALA A 13 -0.84 5.26 3.27
CA ALA A 13 0.17 4.73 4.17
C ALA A 13 -0.40 3.71 5.17
N LEU A 14 -1.57 4.01 5.75
CA LEU A 14 -2.26 3.10 6.68
C LEU A 14 -2.72 1.80 5.99
N GLU A 15 -3.15 1.89 4.74
CA GLU A 15 -3.50 0.72 3.93
C GLU A 15 -2.31 -0.24 3.77
N HIS A 16 -1.13 0.30 3.45
CA HIS A 16 0.07 -0.51 3.32
C HIS A 16 0.61 -1.03 4.66
N LEU A 17 0.45 -0.29 5.77
CA LEU A 17 0.71 -0.83 7.10
C LEU A 17 -0.24 -1.98 7.44
N TYR A 18 -1.51 -1.87 7.05
CA TYR A 18 -2.48 -2.94 7.23
C TYR A 18 -2.10 -4.19 6.43
N PHE A 19 -1.67 -4.05 5.17
CA PHE A 19 -1.16 -5.20 4.40
C PHE A 19 0.11 -5.79 4.99
N LEU A 20 1.06 -4.97 5.45
CA LEU A 20 2.24 -5.44 6.16
C LEU A 20 1.83 -6.33 7.33
N VAL A 21 0.88 -5.89 8.15
CA VAL A 21 0.45 -6.66 9.32
C VAL A 21 -0.21 -7.97 8.91
N LEU A 22 -1.08 -7.91 7.90
CA LEU A 22 -1.75 -9.08 7.36
C LEU A 22 -0.75 -10.12 6.82
N GLU A 23 0.24 -9.69 6.04
CA GLU A 23 1.16 -10.56 5.31
C GLU A 23 2.32 -11.07 6.19
N MET A 24 2.83 -10.27 7.12
CA MET A 24 3.94 -10.67 8.00
C MET A 24 3.47 -11.44 9.24
N PHE A 25 2.36 -11.04 9.85
CA PHE A 25 1.96 -11.55 11.17
C PHE A 25 0.70 -12.42 11.13
N LEU A 26 -0.25 -12.11 10.24
CA LEU A 26 -1.57 -12.74 10.24
C LEU A 26 -1.81 -13.72 9.08
N TRP A 27 -0.84 -13.91 8.17
CA TRP A 27 -1.01 -14.66 6.92
C TRP A 27 -1.58 -16.07 7.12
N THR A 28 -1.05 -16.81 8.10
CA THR A 28 -1.52 -18.18 8.42
C THR A 28 -2.69 -18.22 9.40
N LYS A 29 -3.01 -17.07 10.04
CA LYS A 29 -4.10 -16.97 11.02
C LYS A 29 -5.46 -16.97 10.31
N PRO A 30 -6.56 -17.37 10.99
CA PRO A 30 -7.89 -17.41 10.38
C PRO A 30 -8.32 -16.08 9.74
N TYR A 31 -7.96 -14.96 10.34
CA TYR A 31 -8.28 -13.63 9.81
C TYR A 31 -7.55 -13.34 8.49
N GLY A 32 -6.22 -13.48 8.44
CA GLY A 32 -5.44 -13.24 7.21
C GLY A 32 -5.83 -14.19 6.09
N ARG A 33 -6.02 -15.49 6.40
CA ARG A 33 -6.50 -16.46 5.42
C ARG A 33 -7.87 -16.09 4.84
N ARG A 34 -8.81 -15.57 5.64
CA ARG A 34 -10.10 -15.08 5.12
C ARG A 34 -9.94 -13.83 4.27
N ALA A 35 -9.08 -12.90 4.66
CA ALA A 35 -8.85 -11.66 3.92
C ALA A 35 -8.35 -11.91 2.48
N PHE A 36 -7.47 -12.90 2.32
CA PHE A 36 -6.87 -13.27 1.03
C PHE A 36 -7.50 -14.48 0.34
N GLY A 37 -8.42 -15.19 1.01
CA GLY A 37 -9.10 -16.39 0.48
C GLY A 37 -8.18 -17.61 0.37
N LEU A 38 -7.33 -17.85 1.38
CA LEU A 38 -6.28 -18.88 1.35
C LEU A 38 -6.71 -20.17 2.03
N GLN A 39 -6.36 -21.30 1.42
CA GLN A 39 -6.36 -22.60 2.10
C GLN A 39 -5.24 -22.65 3.15
N LYS A 40 -5.41 -23.51 4.16
CA LYS A 40 -4.44 -23.63 5.27
C LYS A 40 -3.04 -23.99 4.77
N ASP A 41 -2.94 -25.05 3.98
CA ASP A 41 -1.65 -25.61 3.57
C ASP A 41 -0.90 -24.65 2.63
N PHE A 42 -1.63 -23.94 1.77
CA PHE A 42 -1.06 -22.89 0.92
C PHE A 42 -0.52 -21.72 1.74
N ALA A 43 -1.26 -21.27 2.77
CA ALA A 43 -0.80 -20.18 3.62
C ALA A 43 0.45 -20.56 4.42
N GLU A 44 0.53 -21.79 4.93
CA GLU A 44 1.72 -22.29 5.63
C GLU A 44 2.93 -22.40 4.69
N SER A 45 2.75 -22.97 3.49
CA SER A 45 3.86 -23.13 2.53
C SER A 45 4.38 -21.81 1.94
N THR A 46 3.56 -20.76 1.94
CA THR A 46 3.92 -19.43 1.39
C THR A 46 4.24 -18.38 2.45
N LYS A 47 4.24 -18.73 3.74
CA LYS A 47 4.41 -17.78 4.85
C LYS A 47 5.62 -16.86 4.72
N VAL A 48 6.77 -17.40 4.33
CA VAL A 48 8.02 -16.63 4.19
C VAL A 48 7.93 -15.66 3.01
N LEU A 49 7.34 -16.09 1.90
CA LEU A 49 7.13 -15.25 0.73
C LEU A 49 6.18 -14.09 1.06
N ALA A 50 5.08 -14.37 1.75
CA ALA A 50 4.14 -13.36 2.20
C ALA A 50 4.80 -12.37 3.17
N ALA A 51 5.61 -12.84 4.12
CA ALA A 51 6.32 -11.95 5.02
C ALA A 51 7.26 -10.98 4.29
N ASN A 52 7.91 -11.43 3.21
CA ASN A 52 8.73 -10.55 2.37
C ASN A 52 7.88 -9.54 1.59
N GLN A 53 6.71 -9.95 1.09
CA GLN A 53 5.73 -9.03 0.47
C GLN A 53 5.27 -7.95 1.45
N GLY A 54 4.97 -8.34 2.70
CA GLY A 54 4.58 -7.43 3.76
C GLY A 54 5.67 -6.42 4.11
N LEU A 55 6.95 -6.81 4.07
CA LEU A 55 8.05 -5.90 4.31
C LEU A 55 8.14 -4.80 3.22
N TYR A 56 7.93 -5.16 1.94
CA TYR A 56 7.87 -4.17 0.87
C TYR A 56 6.71 -3.18 1.06
N ASN A 57 5.55 -3.66 1.49
CA ASN A 57 4.44 -2.78 1.89
C ASN A 57 4.86 -1.82 3.02
N GLY A 58 5.65 -2.30 3.98
CA GLY A 58 6.25 -1.47 5.03
C GLY A 58 7.13 -0.34 4.49
N PHE A 59 7.96 -0.61 3.49
CA PHE A 59 8.79 0.43 2.87
C PHE A 59 7.94 1.49 2.15
N LEU A 60 6.87 1.08 1.47
CA LEU A 60 5.93 2.02 0.84
C LEU A 60 5.27 2.93 1.89
N ALA A 61 4.76 2.33 2.97
CA ALA A 61 4.17 3.09 4.07
C ALA A 61 5.18 4.03 4.74
N ALA A 62 6.40 3.57 5.00
CA ALA A 62 7.46 4.37 5.62
C ALA A 62 7.82 5.59 4.75
N GLY A 63 7.93 5.41 3.44
CA GLY A 63 8.18 6.49 2.49
C GLY A 63 7.07 7.55 2.46
N LEU A 64 5.81 7.11 2.46
CA LEU A 64 4.66 8.02 2.53
C LEU A 64 4.59 8.76 3.87
N ILE A 65 4.85 8.08 5.00
CA ILE A 65 4.89 8.71 6.32
C ILE A 65 6.03 9.72 6.41
N TRP A 66 7.22 9.37 5.91
CA TRP A 66 8.35 10.31 5.85
C TRP A 66 7.96 11.57 5.06
N SER A 67 7.31 11.40 3.91
CA SER A 67 6.85 12.53 3.10
C SER A 67 5.86 13.46 3.82
N LEU A 68 5.15 12.98 4.84
CA LEU A 68 4.23 13.79 5.66
C LEU A 68 4.91 14.54 6.80
N LEU A 69 6.03 13.99 7.29
CA LEU A 69 6.82 14.56 8.39
C LEU A 69 7.93 15.50 7.90
N GLU A 70 8.30 15.37 6.62
CA GLU A 70 9.33 16.19 6.00
C GLU A 70 8.92 17.67 5.94
N THR A 71 9.87 18.54 6.32
CA THR A 71 9.65 20.00 6.40
C THR A 71 10.05 20.71 5.12
N ASN A 72 10.98 20.14 4.34
CA ASN A 72 11.30 20.64 3.01
C ASN A 72 10.20 20.24 2.02
N ILE A 73 9.37 21.22 1.64
CA ILE A 73 8.19 21.02 0.78
C ILE A 73 8.55 20.35 -0.56
N ALA A 74 9.60 20.79 -1.23
CA ALA A 74 9.98 20.23 -2.53
C ALA A 74 10.41 18.76 -2.42
N PHE A 75 11.15 18.43 -1.36
CA PHE A 75 11.58 17.06 -1.11
C PHE A 75 10.40 16.17 -0.68
N ALA A 76 9.51 16.68 0.19
CA ALA A 76 8.28 16.00 0.57
C ALA A 76 7.42 15.64 -0.65
N GLN A 77 7.22 16.57 -1.58
CA GLN A 77 6.48 16.33 -2.82
C GLN A 77 7.15 15.28 -3.72
N ALA A 78 8.48 15.31 -3.85
CA ALA A 78 9.21 14.30 -4.61
C ALA A 78 8.99 12.89 -4.05
N LEU A 79 9.01 12.74 -2.72
CA LEU A 79 8.70 11.48 -2.04
C LEU A 79 7.24 11.07 -2.31
N GLN A 80 6.28 11.98 -2.16
CA GLN A 80 4.86 11.71 -2.40
C GLN A 80 4.63 11.19 -3.82
N TYR A 81 5.17 11.87 -4.83
CA TYR A 81 5.05 11.45 -6.23
C TYR A 81 5.65 10.07 -6.47
N PHE A 82 6.85 9.83 -5.97
CA PHE A 82 7.53 8.56 -6.17
C PHE A 82 6.76 7.40 -5.52
N PHE A 83 6.43 7.51 -4.24
CA PHE A 83 5.78 6.42 -3.52
C PHE A 83 4.34 6.19 -4.00
N LEU A 84 3.56 7.24 -4.27
CA LEU A 84 2.22 7.09 -4.84
C LEU A 84 2.29 6.43 -6.23
N ALA A 85 3.24 6.82 -7.09
CA ALA A 85 3.44 6.17 -8.38
C ALA A 85 3.77 4.68 -8.23
N CYS A 86 4.66 4.32 -7.30
CA CYS A 86 4.97 2.93 -6.99
C CYS A 86 3.72 2.14 -6.56
N VAL A 87 2.89 2.70 -5.66
CA VAL A 87 1.64 2.06 -5.21
C VAL A 87 0.67 1.86 -6.38
N ILE A 88 0.50 2.88 -7.23
CA ILE A 88 -0.39 2.82 -8.39
C ILE A 88 0.05 1.71 -9.34
N ILE A 89 1.34 1.69 -9.71
CA ILE A 89 1.91 0.70 -10.62
C ILE A 89 1.81 -0.72 -10.02
N ALA A 90 2.15 -0.88 -8.74
CA ALA A 90 2.07 -2.16 -8.05
C ALA A 90 0.63 -2.69 -8.00
N GLY A 91 -0.36 -1.84 -7.69
CA GLY A 91 -1.77 -2.23 -7.66
C GLY A 91 -2.31 -2.60 -9.04
N ILE A 92 -1.90 -1.88 -10.11
CA ILE A 92 -2.26 -2.22 -11.50
C ILE A 92 -1.64 -3.57 -11.89
N TYR A 93 -0.33 -3.74 -11.66
CA TYR A 93 0.38 -4.97 -11.99
C TYR A 93 -0.18 -6.15 -11.18
N GLY A 94 -0.48 -5.95 -9.90
CA GLY A 94 -1.11 -6.93 -9.03
C GLY A 94 -2.49 -7.35 -9.55
N ALA A 95 -3.35 -6.40 -9.94
CA ALA A 95 -4.65 -6.70 -10.52
C ALA A 95 -4.53 -7.49 -11.83
N TYR A 96 -3.60 -7.11 -12.70
CA TYR A 96 -3.36 -7.76 -13.99
C TYR A 96 -2.78 -9.18 -13.84
N SER A 97 -1.77 -9.35 -12.98
CA SER A 97 -1.04 -10.61 -12.82
C SER A 97 -1.86 -11.65 -12.04
N THR A 98 -2.58 -11.24 -11.00
CA THR A 98 -3.41 -12.13 -10.17
C THR A 98 -4.83 -12.33 -10.72
N LYS A 99 -5.22 -11.57 -11.76
CA LYS A 99 -6.58 -11.49 -12.31
C LYS A 99 -7.64 -11.08 -11.28
N LYS A 100 -7.23 -10.40 -10.19
CA LYS A 100 -8.11 -9.91 -9.13
C LYS A 100 -8.20 -8.38 -9.20
N ALA A 101 -9.25 -7.88 -9.84
CA ALA A 101 -9.51 -6.43 -9.98
C ALA A 101 -9.56 -5.68 -8.63
N ARG A 102 -9.89 -6.38 -7.54
CA ARG A 102 -9.88 -5.84 -6.17
C ARG A 102 -8.53 -5.18 -5.80
N LEU A 103 -7.40 -5.69 -6.29
CA LEU A 103 -6.09 -5.10 -5.98
C LEU A 103 -5.97 -3.67 -6.52
N PHE A 104 -6.49 -3.40 -7.71
CA PHE A 104 -6.52 -2.06 -8.29
C PHE A 104 -7.42 -1.11 -7.47
N TYR A 105 -8.62 -1.56 -7.11
CA TYR A 105 -9.57 -0.72 -6.38
C TYR A 105 -9.15 -0.41 -4.96
N VAL A 106 -8.50 -1.36 -4.29
CA VAL A 106 -8.07 -1.16 -2.91
C VAL A 106 -6.77 -0.35 -2.91
N GLN A 107 -5.78 -0.66 -3.76
CA GLN A 107 -4.46 0.01 -3.72
C GLN A 107 -4.34 1.22 -4.66
N SER A 108 -4.58 1.02 -5.96
CA SER A 108 -4.29 2.05 -6.97
C SER A 108 -5.28 3.21 -6.91
N VAL A 109 -6.57 2.96 -6.66
CA VAL A 109 -7.59 4.02 -6.68
C VAL A 109 -7.34 5.07 -5.59
N PRO A 110 -7.14 4.72 -4.30
CA PRO A 110 -6.82 5.72 -3.28
C PRO A 110 -5.54 6.49 -3.59
N ALA A 111 -4.50 5.83 -4.11
CA ALA A 111 -3.25 6.47 -4.49
C ALA A 111 -3.41 7.41 -5.70
N ILE A 112 -4.22 7.05 -6.71
CA ILE A 112 -4.57 7.93 -7.84
C ILE A 112 -5.31 9.17 -7.34
N ILE A 113 -6.27 9.00 -6.43
CA ILE A 113 -7.03 10.13 -5.86
C ILE A 113 -6.08 11.05 -5.09
N ALA A 114 -5.19 10.49 -4.25
CA ALA A 114 -4.19 11.26 -3.53
C ALA A 114 -3.29 12.05 -4.50
N LEU A 115 -2.78 11.39 -5.53
CA LEU A 115 -1.91 12.00 -6.54
C LEU A 115 -2.62 13.12 -7.31
N ALA A 116 -3.86 12.89 -7.74
CA ALA A 116 -4.66 13.89 -8.45
C ALA A 116 -4.87 15.15 -7.60
N VAL A 117 -5.18 14.99 -6.30
CA VAL A 117 -5.35 16.12 -5.38
C VAL A 117 -4.04 16.88 -5.14
N ILE A 118 -2.88 16.21 -5.18
CA ILE A 118 -1.59 16.90 -5.13
C ILE A 118 -1.37 17.72 -6.40
N LEU A 119 -1.63 17.15 -7.58
CA LEU A 119 -1.40 17.83 -8.87
C LEU A 119 -2.32 19.02 -9.13
N MET A 120 -3.50 19.07 -8.49
CA MET A 120 -4.49 20.13 -8.65
C MET A 120 -4.30 21.33 -7.72
N ASN A 121 -3.31 21.30 -6.82
CA ASN A 121 -3.11 22.30 -5.77
C ASN A 121 -1.71 22.89 -5.80
#